data_AF-A0A7X6TZF9-F1
#
_entry.id   AF-A0A7X6TZF9-F1
#
_cell.length_a   1.000
_cell.length_b   1.000
_cell.length_c   1.000
_cell.angle_alpha   90.00
_cell.angle_beta   90.00
_cell.angle_gamma   90.00
#
_symmetry.space_group_name_H-M   'P 1'
#
loop_
_entity.id
_entity.type
_entity.pdbx_description
1 polymer ?
#
loop_
_entity_poly.entity_id
_entity_poly.type
_entity_poly.pdbx_seq_one_letter_code
_entity_poly.pdbx_strand_id
1 'polypeptide(L)' 'MKEFFVILFSVILIDNLVLSRFLGVCSFLGLTKSVKNAMGMSVAVIFVMLVATAVTYPIYWNLLAPVGLGYLQT' A
#
# COMPACT_ATOMS: atom_id res chain seq x y z
N MET A 1 18.55 -22.19 4.23
CA MET A 1 17.51 -21.41 4.94
C MET A 1 17.41 -19.99 4.40
N LYS A 2 18.46 -19.14 4.46
CA LYS A 2 18.43 -17.78 3.88
C LYS A 2 18.16 -17.76 2.37
N GLU A 3 18.79 -18.67 1.63
CA GLU A 3 18.59 -18.84 0.17
C GLU A 3 17.11 -19.02 -0.21
N PHE A 4 16.40 -19.92 0.49
CA PHE A 4 14.96 -20.14 0.27
C PHE A 4 14.12 -18.90 0.53
N PHE A 5 14.46 -18.10 1.56
CA PHE A 5 13.76 -16.86 1.86
C PHE A 5 13.96 -15.81 0.76
N VAL A 6 15.18 -15.67 0.24
CA VAL A 6 15.49 -14.73 -0.86
C VAL A 6 14.76 -15.14 -2.13
N ILE A 7 14.76 -16.43 -2.48
CA ILE A 7 14.08 -16.93 -3.69
C ILE A 7 12.56 -16.74 -3.56
N LEU A 8 11.98 -17.01 -2.39
CA LEU A 8 10.56 -16.80 -2.11
C LEU A 8 10.15 -15.33 -2.30
N PHE A 9 10.92 -14.39 -1.71
CA PHE A 9 10.64 -12.96 -1.86
C PHE A 9 10.83 -12.47 -3.30
N SER A 10 11.84 -12.97 -4.01
CA SER A 10 12.08 -12.64 -5.42
C SER A 10 10.91 -13.06 -6.29
N VAL A 11 10.41 -14.29 -6.12
CA VAL A 11 9.28 -14.80 -6.91
C VAL A 11 7.98 -14.03 -6.65
N ILE A 12 7.71 -13.66 -5.39
CA ILE A 12 6.45 -13.00 -5.01
C ILE A 12 6.44 -11.51 -5.38
N LEU A 13 7.57 -10.80 -5.30
CA LEU A 13 7.61 -9.34 -5.47
C LEU A 13 8.22 -8.89 -6.79
N ILE A 14 9.21 -9.62 -7.32
CA ILE A 14 9.99 -9.22 -8.50
C ILE A 14 9.44 -9.91 -9.75
N ASP A 15 9.28 -11.23 -9.70
CA ASP A 15 8.75 -12.02 -10.83
C ASP A 15 7.21 -12.01 -10.92
N ASN A 16 6.52 -11.53 -9.89
CA ASN A 16 5.07 -11.40 -9.94
C ASN A 16 4.65 -10.15 -10.71
N LEU A 17 4.50 -10.33 -12.03
CA LEU A 17 4.15 -9.28 -12.98
C LEU A 17 2.82 -8.60 -12.63
N VAL A 18 1.89 -9.30 -11.98
CA VAL A 18 0.61 -8.73 -11.54
C VAL A 18 0.82 -7.67 -10.46
N LEU A 19 1.61 -7.97 -9.43
CA LEU A 19 1.89 -7.02 -8.35
C LEU A 19 2.69 -5.81 -8.83
N SER A 20 3.76 -6.06 -9.60
CA SER A 20 4.69 -5.02 -10.03
C SER A 20 4.07 -4.09 -11.09
N ARG A 21 3.24 -4.62 -12.01
CA ARG A 21 2.67 -3.84 -13.12
C ARG A 21 1.26 -3.31 -12.88
N PHE A 22 0.43 -3.90 -12.00
CA PHE A 22 -0.95 -3.44 -11.80
C PHE A 22 -1.14 -2.64 -10.52
N LEU A 23 -0.55 -3.04 -9.39
CA LEU A 23 -0.74 -2.34 -8.10
C LEU A 23 0.09 -1.04 -8.00
N GLY A 24 1.21 -0.98 -8.72
CA GLY A 24 2.18 0.12 -8.65
C GLY A 24 2.31 0.96 -9.91
N VAL A 25 1.44 0.79 -10.93
CA VAL A 25 1.64 1.38 -12.27
C VAL A 25 1.80 2.89 -12.24
N CYS A 26 1.00 3.60 -11.44
CA CYS A 26 1.02 5.05 -11.35
C CYS A 26 2.34 5.56 -10.73
N SER A 27 2.79 4.95 -9.64
CA SER A 27 4.07 5.26 -8.99
C SER A 27 5.26 4.82 -9.86
N PHE A 28 5.16 3.69 -10.55
CA PHE A 28 6.22 3.13 -11.39
C PHE A 28 6.49 3.97 -12.64
N LEU A 29 5.44 4.43 -13.32
CA LEU A 29 5.56 5.30 -14.49
C LEU A 29 6.14 6.68 -14.13
N GLY A 30 5.84 7.21 -12.93
CA GLY A 30 6.30 8.52 -12.49
C GLY A 30 7.70 8.54 -11.86
N LEU A 31 8.16 7.43 -11.25
CA LEU A 31 9.31 7.43 -10.34
C LEU A 31 10.50 6.59 -10.84
N THR A 32 10.41 5.99 -12.02
CA THR A 32 11.45 5.13 -12.62
C THR A 32 12.77 5.85 -12.91
N LYS A 33 12.77 7.17 -13.06
CA LYS A 33 13.97 7.96 -13.43
C LYS A 33 14.89 8.31 -12.25
N SER A 34 14.41 8.23 -11.01
CA SER A 34 15.16 8.79 -9.86
C SER A 34 14.79 8.12 -8.53
N VAL A 35 15.76 7.40 -7.97
CA VAL A 35 15.62 6.71 -6.66
C VAL A 35 15.35 7.69 -5.53
N LYS A 36 15.93 8.90 -5.56
CA LYS A 36 15.65 9.95 -4.56
C LYS A 36 14.17 10.34 -4.52
N ASN A 37 13.52 10.48 -5.67
CA ASN A 37 12.10 10.84 -5.73
C ASN A 37 11.20 9.66 -5.33
N ALA A 38 11.58 8.42 -5.70
CA ALA A 38 10.87 7.22 -5.28
C ALA A 38 10.84 7.09 -3.75
N MET A 39 11.97 7.35 -3.08
CA MET A 39 12.06 7.31 -1.63
C MET A 39 11.16 8.35 -0.96
N GLY A 40 11.17 9.60 -1.45
CA GLY A 40 10.28 10.65 -0.94
C GLY A 40 8.79 10.32 -1.08
N MET A 41 8.38 9.76 -2.23
CA MET A 41 7.01 9.32 -2.48
C MET A 41 6.58 8.19 -1.53
N SER A 42 7.43 7.18 -1.31
CA SER A 42 7.09 6.08 -0.39
C SER A 42 6.87 6.57 1.05
N VAL A 43 7.70 7.50 1.53
CA VAL A 43 7.57 8.05 2.89
C VAL A 43 6.29 8.87 3.03
N ALA A 44 5.95 9.69 2.04
CA ALA A 44 4.72 10.47 2.03
C ALA A 44 3.48 9.57 2.07
N VAL A 45 3.44 8.50 1.26
CA VAL A 45 2.30 7.57 1.22
C VAL A 45 2.16 6.81 2.53
N ILE A 46 3.25 6.32 3.13
CA ILE A 46 3.20 5.64 4.44
C ILE A 46 2.61 6.58 5.49
N PHE A 47 3.05 7.83 5.53
CA PHE A 47 2.54 8.81 6.48
C PHE A 47 1.04 9.06 6.30
N VAL A 48 0.59 9.32 5.07
CA VAL A 48 -0.83 9.58 4.79
C VAL A 48 -1.69 8.36 5.11
N MET A 49 -1.26 7.14 4.75
CA MET A 49 -2.00 5.91 5.05
C MET A 49 -2.14 5.67 6.56
N LEU A 50 -1.09 5.98 7.33
CA LEU A 50 -1.09 5.82 8.78
C LEU A 50 -2.09 6.77 9.44
N VAL A 51 -2.06 8.05 9.04
CA VAL A 51 -3.00 9.07 9.55
C VAL A 51 -4.43 8.77 9.11
N ALA A 52 -4.65 8.41 7.85
CA ALA A 52 -5.96 8.04 7.34
C ALA A 52 -6.53 6.88 8.15
N THR A 53 -5.79 5.78 8.31
CA THR A 53 -6.23 4.60 9.07
C THR A 53 -6.53 4.95 10.53
N ALA A 54 -5.70 5.77 11.17
CA ALA A 54 -5.91 6.20 12.55
C ALA A 54 -7.21 6.99 12.75
N VAL A 55 -7.65 7.73 11.73
CA VAL A 55 -8.90 8.50 11.74
C VAL A 55 -10.10 7.64 11.32
N THR A 56 -9.97 6.80 10.30
CA THR A 56 -11.09 6.00 9.78
C THR A 56 -11.48 4.87 10.73
N TYR A 57 -10.54 4.28 11.47
CA TYR A 57 -10.80 3.19 12.42
C TYR A 57 -11.81 3.55 13.54
N PRO A 58 -11.64 4.65 14.29
CA PRO A 58 -12.62 5.05 15.30
C PRO A 58 -13.94 5.50 14.69
N ILE A 59 -13.95 6.06 13.48
CA ILE A 59 -15.19 6.45 12.78
C ILE A 59 -16.00 5.22 12.39
N TYR A 60 -15.33 4.17 11.92
CA TYR A 60 -15.98 2.91 11.56
C TYR A 60 -16.64 2.25 12.77
N TRP A 61 -15.90 2.14 13.88
CA TRP A 61 -16.38 1.45 15.07
C TRP A 61 -17.44 2.24 15.85
N ASN A 62 -17.25 3.56 16.02
CA ASN A 62 -18.14 4.38 16.85
C ASN A 62 -19.33 4.96 16.10
N LEU A 63 -19.24 5.10 14.78
CA LEU A 63 -20.30 5.71 13.99
C LEU A 63 -20.87 4.69 13.01
N LEU A 64 -20.08 4.17 12.07
CA LEU A 64 -20.63 3.42 10.95
C LEU A 64 -21.28 2.08 11.34
N ALA A 65 -20.69 1.35 12.29
CA ALA A 65 -21.21 0.09 12.81
C ALA A 65 -22.55 0.25 13.57
N PRO A 66 -22.71 1.19 14.52
CA PRO A 66 -23.98 1.33 15.25
C PRO A 66 -25.14 1.94 14.44
N VAL A 67 -24.89 2.83 13.45
CA VAL A 67 -25.97 3.35 12.58
C VAL A 67 -26.28 2.45 11.37
N GLY A 68 -25.61 1.30 11.22
CA GLY A 68 -25.91 0.34 10.15
C GLY A 68 -25.58 0.84 8.74
N LEU A 69 -24.73 1.86 8.62
CA LEU A 69 -24.37 2.52 7.35
C LEU A 69 -23.14 1.87 6.68
N GLY A 70 -23.01 0.55 6.80
CA GLY A 70 -21.86 -0.21 6.29
C GLY A 70 -21.63 -0.08 4.77
N TYR A 71 -22.64 0.37 4.00
CA TYR A 71 -22.51 0.63 2.57
C TYR A 71 -21.57 1.80 2.22
N LEU A 72 -21.30 2.71 3.16
CA LEU A 72 -20.37 3.83 2.96
C LEU A 72 -18.90 3.45 3.21
N GLN A 73 -18.62 2.19 3.57
CA GLN A 73 -17.26 1.70 3.73
C GLN A 73 -16.68 1.35 2.35
N THR A 74 -15.81 2.22 1.83
CA THR A 74 -14.99 2.01 0.62
C THR A 74 -13.52 1.94 0.99
#